data_AF-A0A6A4I2T9-F1
#
_entry.id   AF-A0A6A4I2T9-F1
#
_cell.length_a   1.000
_cell.length_b   1.000
_cell.length_c   1.000
_cell.angle_alpha   90.00
_cell.angle_beta   90.00
_cell.angle_gamma   90.00
#
_symmetry.space_group_name_H-M   'P 1'
#
loop_
_entity.id
_entity.type
_entity.pdbx_description
1 polymer ?
#
loop_
_entity_poly.entity_id
_entity_poly.type
_entity_poly.pdbx_seq_one_letter_code
_entity_poly.pdbx_strand_id
1 'polypeptide(L)'
;MSTNPRYPYSLQRLSLFHIRLSSGLILYAGGSHDRMDFLPFKAGVSVMALGAMVNDPTCQVKIVSVGLNYFYPHKFRSRAVIEFGSAMDVPPELMVTFRAPDYNTLMLIQVVRRLFKMPTQHLTLGQVVELNRRLLNGYTHFKDEPRIQRLREDVLKYNWSLRNLGIRDHQVPRAQKATWKTLGLLLSISCRSAYRMGCVCASRNNSEWAYLYFGVHYFEAKSQRYTP
;
A
#
# COMPACT_ATOMS: atom_id res chain seq x y z
N MET A 1 17.26 25.91 30.57
CA MET A 1 17.11 26.28 29.15
C MET A 1 17.86 25.24 28.30
N SER A 2 17.13 24.23 27.81
CA SER A 2 17.69 23.17 26.96
C SER A 2 17.77 23.69 25.53
N THR A 3 18.94 24.16 25.09
CA THR A 3 19.19 24.55 23.70
C THR A 3 19.29 23.29 22.84
N ASN A 4 18.16 22.91 22.25
CA ASN A 4 18.08 21.90 21.20
C ASN A 4 18.90 22.40 19.99
N PRO A 5 20.04 21.78 19.62
CA PRO A 5 20.76 22.20 18.43
C PRO A 5 19.98 21.71 17.22
N ARG A 6 19.26 22.61 16.55
CA ARG A 6 18.76 22.39 15.19
C ARG A 6 19.97 22.15 14.27
N TYR A 7 20.25 20.91 13.92
CA TYR A 7 21.25 20.58 12.91
C TYR A 7 20.78 21.07 11.52
N PRO A 8 21.53 21.93 10.81
CA PRO A 8 21.11 22.51 9.54
C PRO A 8 21.78 21.78 8.36
N TYR A 9 21.51 20.48 8.16
CA TYR A 9 22.09 19.73 7.04
C TYR A 9 21.07 18.79 6.40
N SER A 10 21.09 18.71 5.06
CA SER A 10 20.40 17.70 4.26
C SER A 10 21.00 16.33 4.56
N LEU A 11 20.49 15.68 5.60
CA LEU A 11 20.87 14.35 6.01
C LEU A 11 20.27 13.36 5.01
N GLN A 12 21.00 13.07 3.94
CA GLN A 12 20.67 11.92 3.12
C GLN A 12 20.93 10.65 3.92
N ARG A 13 19.87 10.13 4.54
CA ARG A 13 19.84 8.85 5.24
C ARG A 13 19.61 7.76 4.20
N LEU A 14 20.55 6.83 4.09
CA LEU A 14 20.38 5.62 3.29
C LEU A 14 19.91 4.50 4.23
N SER A 15 18.72 3.98 3.96
CA SER A 15 18.23 2.80 4.67
C SER A 15 18.85 1.57 4.02
N LEU A 16 19.73 0.89 4.73
CA LEU A 16 20.24 -0.42 4.34
C LEU A 16 19.49 -1.46 5.18
N PHE A 17 18.99 -2.51 4.55
CA PHE A 17 18.36 -3.60 5.29
C PHE A 17 19.25 -4.81 5.19
N HIS A 18 19.61 -5.39 6.33
CA HIS A 18 20.38 -6.62 6.33
C HIS A 18 19.52 -7.79 6.79
N ILE A 19 19.56 -8.86 6.00
CA ILE A 19 18.97 -10.15 6.35
C ILE A 19 20.11 -11.00 6.90
N ARG A 20 20.02 -11.37 8.19
CA ARG A 20 20.96 -12.31 8.81
C ARG A 20 20.39 -13.72 8.69
N LEU A 21 21.06 -14.56 7.93
CA LEU A 21 20.88 -16.01 7.87
C LEU A 21 21.85 -16.67 8.85
N SER A 22 21.59 -17.92 9.23
CA SER A 22 22.47 -18.75 10.07
C SER A 22 23.91 -18.87 9.51
N SER A 23 24.11 -18.70 8.20
CA SER A 23 25.39 -18.82 7.51
C SER A 23 25.73 -17.65 6.56
N GLY A 24 24.96 -16.56 6.53
CA GLY A 24 25.17 -15.48 5.55
C GLY A 24 24.47 -14.16 5.87
N LEU A 25 24.97 -13.07 5.26
CA LEU A 25 24.44 -11.72 5.37
C LEU A 25 24.02 -11.23 3.99
N ILE A 26 22.75 -10.90 3.79
CA ILE A 26 22.29 -10.28 2.53
C ILE A 26 21.97 -8.82 2.79
N LEU A 27 22.64 -7.92 2.05
CA LEU A 27 22.43 -6.48 2.12
C LEU A 27 21.49 -6.04 1.00
N TYR A 28 20.39 -5.39 1.39
CA TYR A 28 19.49 -4.71 0.47
C TYR A 28 19.72 -3.21 0.58
N ALA A 29 20.14 -2.63 -0.54
CA ALA A 29 20.13 -1.18 -0.71
C ALA A 29 18.68 -0.69 -0.72
N GLY A 30 18.29 0.05 0.32
CA GLY A 30 17.04 0.80 0.34
C GLY A 30 17.18 2.15 -0.37
N GLY A 31 16.19 3.00 -0.19
CA GLY A 31 16.20 4.35 -0.76
C GLY A 31 16.94 5.35 0.13
N SER A 32 17.57 6.34 -0.50
CA SER A 32 18.04 7.56 0.17
C SER A 32 16.88 8.52 0.38
N HIS A 33 16.78 9.11 1.57
CA HIS A 33 15.79 10.16 1.85
C HIS A 33 16.32 11.17 2.87
N ASP A 34 15.65 12.32 2.95
CA ASP A 34 16.01 13.44 3.82
C ASP A 34 15.05 13.58 5.02
N ARG A 35 14.51 12.45 5.50
CA ARG A 35 13.61 12.40 6.67
C ARG A 35 14.37 11.81 7.86
N MET A 36 13.91 12.08 9.08
CA MET A 36 14.49 11.46 10.28
C MET A 36 14.06 10.00 10.45
N ASP A 37 12.91 9.62 9.88
CA ASP A 37 12.32 8.28 10.03
C ASP A 37 12.74 7.34 8.91
N PHE A 38 12.99 6.07 9.23
CA PHE A 38 13.28 5.05 8.23
C PHE A 38 12.19 4.96 7.16
N LEU A 39 12.60 4.81 5.90
CA LEU A 39 11.64 4.43 4.86
C LEU A 39 11.00 3.08 5.20
N PRO A 40 9.70 2.91 4.87
CA PRO A 40 9.05 1.62 4.98
C PRO A 40 9.82 0.59 4.14
N PHE A 41 9.94 -0.63 4.70
CA PHE A 41 10.62 -1.74 4.05
C PHE A 41 10.08 -1.96 2.63
N LYS A 42 11.01 -2.17 1.69
CA LYS A 42 10.62 -2.59 0.34
C LYS A 42 10.07 -4.03 0.42
N ALA A 43 8.95 -4.27 -0.23
CA ALA A 43 8.32 -5.60 -0.27
C ALA A 43 9.28 -6.73 -0.68
N GLY A 44 10.28 -6.41 -1.51
CA GLY A 44 11.32 -7.36 -1.92
C GLY A 44 12.10 -7.97 -0.74
N VAL A 45 12.48 -7.17 0.27
CA VAL A 45 13.22 -7.67 1.45
C VAL A 45 12.39 -8.72 2.19
N SER A 46 11.10 -8.47 2.36
CA SER A 46 10.17 -9.42 2.99
C SER A 46 9.97 -10.68 2.15
N VAL A 47 9.87 -10.57 0.82
CA VAL A 47 9.75 -11.73 -0.08
C VAL A 47 11.00 -12.60 -0.03
N MET A 48 12.19 -12.00 0.00
CA MET A 48 13.45 -12.76 0.05
C MET A 48 13.67 -13.40 1.42
N ALA A 49 13.32 -12.72 2.52
CA ALA A 49 13.32 -13.32 3.85
C ALA A 49 12.36 -14.53 3.92
N LEU A 50 11.12 -14.38 3.45
CA LEU A 50 10.13 -15.46 3.44
C LEU A 50 10.53 -16.61 2.51
N GLY A 51 11.06 -16.30 1.32
CA GLY A 51 11.55 -17.31 0.39
C GLY A 51 12.68 -18.15 0.97
N ALA A 52 13.62 -17.52 1.69
CA ALA A 52 14.68 -18.24 2.39
C ALA A 52 14.13 -19.18 3.47
N MET A 53 13.18 -18.70 4.29
CA MET A 53 12.52 -19.55 5.31
C MET A 53 11.69 -20.68 4.70
N VAL A 54 11.07 -20.46 3.54
CA VAL A 54 10.28 -21.50 2.85
C VAL A 54 11.17 -22.62 2.33
N ASN A 55 12.34 -22.26 1.79
CA ASN A 55 13.32 -23.20 1.27
C ASN A 55 14.04 -23.96 2.40
N ASP A 56 14.34 -23.29 3.52
CA ASP A 56 14.91 -23.89 4.72
C ASP A 56 14.06 -23.56 5.96
N PRO A 57 13.16 -24.46 6.38
CA PRO A 57 12.28 -24.25 7.54
C PRO A 57 13.02 -24.15 8.87
N THR A 58 14.28 -24.59 8.94
CA THR A 58 15.10 -24.52 10.16
C THR A 58 15.81 -23.17 10.30
N CYS A 59 15.90 -22.41 9.22
CA CYS A 59 16.54 -21.10 9.19
C CYS A 59 15.57 -20.00 9.64
N GLN A 60 15.69 -19.56 10.89
CA GLN A 60 14.95 -18.39 11.36
C GLN A 60 15.64 -17.10 10.87
N VAL A 61 14.98 -16.41 9.95
CA VAL A 61 15.49 -15.16 9.38
C VAL A 61 15.20 -13.98 10.30
N LYS A 62 16.23 -13.17 10.56
CA LYS A 62 16.11 -11.90 11.29
C LYS A 62 16.39 -10.72 10.38
N ILE A 63 15.51 -9.73 10.42
CA ILE A 63 15.64 -8.49 9.67
C ILE A 63 16.10 -7.41 10.63
N VAL A 64 17.21 -6.75 10.30
CA VAL A 64 17.71 -5.60 11.05
C VAL A 64 17.75 -4.41 10.10
N SER A 65 17.12 -3.31 10.53
CA SER A 65 17.27 -2.04 9.84
C SER A 65 18.61 -1.41 10.18
N VAL A 66 19.32 -0.94 9.16
CA VAL A 66 20.54 -0.17 9.31
C VAL A 66 20.35 1.19 8.65
N GLY A 67 20.59 2.26 9.40
CA GLY A 67 20.62 3.62 8.88
C GLY A 67 22.05 4.05 8.65
N LEU A 68 22.35 4.53 7.45
CA LEU A 68 23.61 5.23 7.14
C LEU A 68 23.31 6.72 7.03
N ASN A 69 23.83 7.51 7.97
CA ASN A 69 23.67 8.97 7.98
C ASN A 69 24.98 9.65 7.61
N TYR A 70 24.99 10.39 6.50
CA TYR A 70 26.16 11.15 6.05
C TYR A 70 26.09 12.60 6.54
N PHE A 71 27.16 13.10 7.16
CA PHE A 71 27.22 14.52 7.57
C PHE A 71 27.44 15.46 6.38
N TYR A 72 28.22 15.04 5.39
CA TYR A 72 28.55 15.83 4.20
C TYR A 72 28.52 14.93 2.95
N PRO A 73 27.34 14.67 2.37
CA PRO A 73 27.18 13.71 1.26
C PRO A 73 28.00 14.11 0.02
N HIS A 74 28.22 15.41 -0.21
CA HIS A 74 28.97 15.92 -1.36
C HIS A 74 30.49 15.93 -1.18
N LYS A 75 31.01 15.58 0.01
CA LYS A 75 32.44 15.57 0.30
C LYS A 75 32.96 14.14 0.32
N PHE A 76 33.88 13.82 -0.60
CA PHE A 76 34.56 12.54 -0.60
C PHE A 76 35.31 12.33 0.72
N ARG A 77 35.18 11.13 1.32
CA ARG A 77 35.68 10.79 2.68
C ARG A 77 35.09 11.66 3.80
N SER A 78 33.80 11.97 3.72
CA SER A 78 33.06 12.56 4.83
C SER A 78 32.75 11.52 5.92
N ARG A 79 32.37 12.02 7.10
CA ARG A 79 31.95 11.17 8.22
C ARG A 79 30.55 10.62 7.95
N ALA A 80 30.35 9.34 8.29
CA ALA A 80 29.05 8.71 8.32
C ALA A 80 28.82 8.05 9.69
N VAL A 81 27.58 8.06 10.16
CA VAL A 81 27.13 7.32 11.35
C VAL A 81 26.31 6.13 10.88
N ILE A 82 26.59 4.97 11.46
CA ILE A 82 25.82 3.75 11.25
C ILE A 82 24.92 3.55 12.47
N GLU A 83 23.62 3.49 12.25
CA GLU A 83 22.62 3.20 13.27
C GLU A 83 22.05 1.80 13.03
N PHE A 84 22.13 0.94 14.04
CA PHE A 84 21.51 -0.38 14.02
C PHE A 84 20.19 -0.33 14.77
N GLY A 85 19.11 -0.71 14.08
CA GLY A 85 17.80 -0.92 14.70
C GLY A 85 17.71 -2.25 15.44
N SER A 86 16.62 -2.43 16.18
CA SER A 86 16.30 -3.69 16.84
C SER A 86 16.06 -4.80 15.81
N ALA A 87 16.59 -5.99 16.06
CA ALA A 87 16.32 -7.15 15.22
C ALA A 87 14.84 -7.53 15.28
N MET A 88 14.20 -7.63 14.12
CA MET A 88 12.82 -8.08 13.96
C MET A 88 12.83 -9.52 13.47
N ASP A 89 12.24 -10.41 14.26
CA ASP A 89 12.04 -11.80 13.86
C ASP A 89 10.88 -11.88 12.85
N VAL A 90 11.10 -12.59 11.74
CA VAL A 90 10.03 -12.83 10.77
C VAL A 90 9.12 -13.92 11.35
N PRO A 91 7.82 -13.64 11.56
CA PRO A 91 6.93 -14.65 12.09
C PRO A 91 6.78 -15.81 11.07
N PRO A 92 7.02 -17.06 11.48
CA PRO A 92 6.98 -18.23 10.57
C PRO A 92 5.58 -18.45 9.98
N GLU A 93 4.57 -17.92 10.64
CA GLU A 93 3.18 -17.87 10.18
C GLU A 93 3.06 -17.26 8.76
N LEU A 94 3.84 -16.22 8.44
CA LEU A 94 3.77 -15.59 7.12
C LEU A 94 4.22 -16.50 5.97
N MET A 95 4.99 -17.56 6.25
CA MET A 95 5.47 -18.52 5.24
C MET A 95 4.33 -19.27 4.55
N VAL A 96 3.23 -19.52 5.28
CA VAL A 96 2.10 -20.32 4.76
C VAL A 96 1.42 -19.64 3.58
N THR A 97 1.43 -18.30 3.58
CA THR A 97 0.83 -17.50 2.48
C THR A 97 1.66 -17.60 1.19
N PHE A 98 2.94 -17.99 1.27
CA PHE A 98 3.86 -18.07 0.12
C PHE A 98 3.84 -19.45 -0.58
N ARG A 99 3.25 -20.48 0.04
CA ARG A 99 3.30 -21.87 -0.46
C ARG A 99 2.20 -22.28 -1.43
N ALA A 100 1.29 -21.37 -1.80
CA ALA A 100 0.24 -21.75 -2.73
C ALA A 100 0.82 -22.00 -4.14
N PRO A 101 0.42 -23.08 -4.82
CA PRO A 101 1.03 -23.50 -6.09
C PRO A 101 0.66 -22.60 -7.27
N ASP A 102 -0.50 -21.92 -7.22
CA ASP A 102 -1.03 -21.13 -8.34
C ASP A 102 -1.41 -19.70 -7.93
N TYR A 103 -1.14 -18.74 -8.80
CA TYR A 103 -1.57 -17.33 -8.63
C TYR A 103 -3.10 -17.20 -8.52
N ASN A 104 -3.85 -17.96 -9.33
CA ASN A 104 -5.31 -17.93 -9.28
C ASN A 104 -5.86 -18.42 -7.94
N THR A 105 -5.23 -19.44 -7.36
CA THR A 105 -5.57 -19.99 -6.04
C THR A 105 -5.24 -18.99 -4.93
N LEU A 106 -4.07 -18.34 -5.01
CA LEU A 106 -3.70 -17.26 -4.10
C LEU A 106 -4.72 -16.12 -4.12
N MET A 107 -5.06 -15.66 -5.32
CA MET A 107 -5.99 -14.56 -5.50
C MET A 107 -7.39 -14.92 -5.00
N LEU A 108 -7.86 -16.13 -5.27
CA LEU A 108 -9.11 -16.65 -4.73
C LEU A 108 -9.12 -16.61 -3.20
N ILE A 109 -8.11 -17.19 -2.54
CA ILE A 109 -8.02 -17.23 -1.07
C ILE A 109 -7.94 -15.81 -0.49
N GLN A 110 -7.21 -14.91 -1.14
CA GLN A 110 -7.12 -13.51 -0.71
C GLN A 110 -8.46 -12.79 -0.79
N VAL A 111 -9.27 -13.03 -1.83
CA VAL A 111 -10.61 -12.43 -1.96
C VAL A 111 -11.56 -13.07 -0.95
N VAL A 112 -11.60 -14.40 -0.87
CA VAL A 112 -12.45 -15.15 0.08
C VAL A 112 -12.19 -14.70 1.51
N ARG A 113 -10.92 -14.56 1.92
CA ARG A 113 -10.57 -14.03 3.25
C ARG A 113 -11.16 -12.64 3.49
N ARG A 114 -11.15 -11.75 2.48
CA ARG A 114 -11.70 -10.39 2.63
C ARG A 114 -13.22 -10.43 2.76
N LEU A 115 -13.90 -11.32 2.03
CA LEU A 115 -15.34 -11.52 2.10
C LEU A 115 -15.79 -12.17 3.43
N PHE A 116 -14.97 -13.06 4.01
CA PHE A 116 -15.31 -13.80 5.22
C PHE A 116 -15.26 -12.95 6.52
N LYS A 117 -14.75 -11.71 6.48
CA LYS A 117 -14.59 -10.90 7.68
C LYS A 117 -15.95 -10.50 8.28
N MET A 118 -16.19 -10.86 9.53
CA MET A 118 -17.24 -10.23 10.35
C MET A 118 -16.91 -8.75 10.58
N PRO A 119 -17.88 -7.83 10.50
CA PRO A 119 -17.63 -6.38 10.47
C PRO A 119 -16.97 -5.80 11.73
N THR A 120 -16.94 -6.55 12.84
CA THR A 120 -16.58 -6.01 14.17
C THR A 120 -15.22 -6.50 14.69
N GLN A 121 -14.51 -7.41 14.01
CA GLN A 121 -13.28 -8.02 14.56
C GLN A 121 -12.05 -7.75 13.69
N HIS A 122 -11.05 -7.08 14.27
CA HIS A 122 -9.71 -7.00 13.71
C HIS A 122 -8.94 -8.28 14.07
N LEU A 123 -8.81 -9.18 13.10
CA LEU A 123 -7.99 -10.39 13.26
C LEU A 123 -6.51 -10.00 13.42
N THR A 124 -5.85 -10.62 14.39
CA THR A 124 -4.38 -10.53 14.52
C THR A 124 -3.69 -11.19 13.32
N LEU A 125 -2.42 -10.87 13.11
CA LEU A 125 -1.67 -11.41 11.96
C LEU A 125 -1.65 -12.94 11.95
N GLY A 126 -1.46 -13.57 13.11
CA GLY A 126 -1.46 -15.04 13.22
C GLY A 126 -2.82 -15.68 12.95
N GLN A 127 -3.91 -15.05 13.39
CA GLN A 127 -5.26 -15.52 13.04
C GLN A 127 -5.53 -15.42 11.54
N VAL A 128 -5.03 -14.37 10.88
CA VAL A 128 -5.12 -14.21 9.42
C VAL A 128 -4.36 -15.32 8.69
N VAL A 129 -3.16 -15.64 9.17
CA VAL A 129 -2.36 -16.73 8.60
C VAL A 129 -3.06 -18.07 8.77
N GLU A 130 -3.52 -18.37 9.98
CA GLU A 130 -4.13 -19.66 10.26
C GLU A 130 -5.42 -19.83 9.44
N LEU A 131 -6.19 -18.74 9.27
CA LEU A 131 -7.33 -18.73 8.36
C LEU A 131 -6.91 -19.01 6.90
N ASN A 132 -5.85 -18.36 6.40
CA ASN A 132 -5.32 -18.64 5.06
C ASN A 132 -4.87 -20.10 4.91
N ARG A 133 -4.21 -20.67 5.92
CA ARG A 133 -3.79 -22.07 5.95
C ARG A 133 -4.97 -23.01 5.81
N ARG A 134 -6.03 -22.79 6.61
CA ARG A 134 -7.25 -23.59 6.59
C ARG A 134 -8.01 -23.46 5.28
N LEU A 135 -8.12 -22.25 4.73
CA LEU A 135 -8.76 -22.01 3.44
C LEU A 135 -8.01 -22.68 2.30
N LEU A 136 -6.67 -22.62 2.30
CA LEU A 136 -5.84 -23.28 1.29
C LEU A 136 -6.01 -24.80 1.39
N ASN A 137 -5.85 -25.38 2.59
CA ASN A 137 -6.02 -26.82 2.80
C ASN A 137 -7.42 -27.30 2.39
N GLY A 138 -8.46 -26.57 2.80
CA GLY A 138 -9.84 -26.89 2.40
C GLY A 138 -10.03 -26.82 0.89
N TYR A 139 -9.52 -25.78 0.24
CA TYR A 139 -9.61 -25.66 -1.20
C TYR A 139 -8.89 -26.81 -1.94
N THR A 140 -7.72 -27.24 -1.48
CA THR A 140 -7.00 -28.38 -2.07
C THR A 140 -7.83 -29.67 -2.04
N HIS A 141 -8.60 -29.90 -0.98
CA HIS A 141 -9.44 -31.10 -0.84
C HIS A 141 -10.76 -31.02 -1.61
N PHE A 142 -11.39 -29.84 -1.69
CA PHE A 142 -12.73 -29.68 -2.27
C PHE A 142 -12.76 -29.00 -3.64
N LYS A 143 -11.61 -28.78 -4.29
CA LYS A 143 -11.52 -28.10 -5.61
C LYS A 143 -12.35 -28.76 -6.71
N ASP A 144 -12.56 -30.07 -6.62
CA ASP A 144 -13.24 -30.87 -7.65
C ASP A 144 -14.77 -30.92 -7.43
N GLU A 145 -15.26 -30.39 -6.31
CA GLU A 145 -16.69 -30.34 -6.01
C GLU A 145 -17.40 -29.26 -6.85
N PRO A 146 -18.54 -29.57 -7.51
CA PRO A 146 -19.23 -28.61 -8.38
C PRO A 146 -19.71 -27.36 -7.65
N ARG A 147 -20.00 -27.45 -6.35
CA ARG A 147 -20.37 -26.31 -5.51
C ARG A 147 -19.22 -25.32 -5.35
N ILE A 148 -18.01 -25.82 -5.12
CA ILE A 148 -16.80 -25.01 -4.92
C ILE A 148 -16.35 -24.39 -6.24
N GLN A 149 -16.53 -25.09 -7.36
CA GLN A 149 -16.26 -24.54 -8.70
C GLN A 149 -17.15 -23.33 -9.01
N ARG A 150 -18.46 -23.43 -8.75
CA ARG A 150 -19.39 -22.29 -8.91
C ARG A 150 -19.00 -21.12 -8.00
N LEU A 151 -18.70 -21.40 -6.72
CA LEU A 151 -18.26 -20.37 -5.79
C LEU A 151 -16.99 -19.67 -6.27
N ARG A 152 -16.02 -20.42 -6.80
CA ARG A 152 -14.80 -19.87 -7.37
C ARG A 152 -15.12 -18.93 -8.53
N GLU A 153 -15.97 -19.34 -9.46
CA GLU A 153 -16.38 -18.49 -10.59
C GLU A 153 -17.05 -17.19 -10.13
N ASP A 154 -17.97 -17.28 -9.16
CA ASP A 154 -18.66 -16.12 -8.60
C ASP A 154 -17.68 -15.14 -7.93
N VAL A 155 -16.73 -15.65 -7.16
CA VAL A 155 -15.71 -14.83 -6.48
C VAL A 155 -14.78 -14.17 -7.50
N LEU A 156 -14.39 -14.87 -8.56
CA LEU A 156 -13.58 -14.30 -9.63
C LEU A 156 -14.34 -13.21 -10.38
N LYS A 157 -15.60 -13.45 -10.70
CA LYS A 157 -16.50 -12.47 -11.34
C LYS A 157 -16.70 -11.23 -10.47
N TYR A 158 -16.86 -11.41 -9.17
CA TYR A 158 -16.93 -10.32 -8.20
C TYR A 158 -15.64 -9.48 -8.21
N ASN A 159 -14.47 -10.13 -8.07
CA ASN A 159 -13.18 -9.43 -8.03
C ASN A 159 -12.88 -8.70 -9.35
N TRP A 160 -13.24 -9.29 -10.49
CA TRP A 160 -13.15 -8.63 -11.79
C TRP A 160 -14.04 -7.39 -11.86
N SER A 161 -15.28 -7.49 -11.36
CA SER A 161 -16.21 -6.37 -11.32
C SER A 161 -15.66 -5.21 -10.47
N LEU A 162 -15.06 -5.51 -9.31
CA LEU A 162 -14.42 -4.49 -8.48
C LEU A 162 -13.25 -3.80 -9.18
N ARG A 163 -12.40 -4.58 -9.86
CA ARG A 163 -11.25 -4.04 -10.61
C ARG A 163 -11.69 -3.13 -11.75
N ASN A 164 -12.70 -3.53 -12.51
CA ASN A 164 -13.25 -2.72 -13.60
C ASN A 164 -13.86 -1.41 -13.10
N LEU A 165 -14.49 -1.45 -11.94
CA LEU A 165 -15.07 -0.27 -11.28
C LEU A 165 -14.01 0.57 -10.55
N GLY A 166 -12.78 0.08 -10.39
CA GLY A 166 -11.71 0.76 -9.66
C GLY A 166 -11.99 0.92 -8.16
N ILE A 167 -12.93 0.16 -7.60
CA ILE A 167 -13.34 0.24 -6.19
C ILE A 167 -12.74 -0.90 -5.36
N ARG A 168 -12.50 -0.63 -4.08
CA ARG A 168 -12.02 -1.61 -3.10
C ARG A 168 -13.20 -2.19 -2.30
N ASP A 169 -13.05 -3.39 -1.75
CA ASP A 169 -14.11 -4.10 -1.00
C ASP A 169 -14.78 -3.24 0.08
N HIS A 170 -14.00 -2.45 0.85
CA HIS A 170 -14.54 -1.58 1.90
C HIS A 170 -15.32 -0.37 1.36
N GLN A 171 -15.16 -0.04 0.08
CA GLN A 171 -15.90 1.04 -0.57
C GLN A 171 -17.23 0.52 -1.13
N VAL A 172 -17.40 -0.80 -1.29
CA VAL A 172 -18.63 -1.41 -1.84
C VAL A 172 -19.87 -1.07 -1.02
N PRO A 173 -19.87 -1.12 0.34
CA PRO A 173 -21.04 -0.73 1.12
C PRO A 173 -21.41 0.75 0.96
N ARG A 174 -20.40 1.60 0.68
CA ARG A 174 -20.58 3.05 0.47
C ARG A 174 -20.82 3.42 -0.99
N ALA A 175 -20.61 2.48 -1.92
CA ALA A 175 -20.76 2.72 -3.34
C ALA A 175 -22.27 2.81 -3.67
N GLN A 176 -22.80 4.02 -3.60
CA GLN A 176 -24.13 4.31 -4.11
C GLN A 176 -24.11 4.32 -5.63
N LYS A 177 -25.14 3.73 -6.24
CA LYS A 177 -25.34 3.84 -7.69
C LYS A 177 -25.47 5.32 -8.05
N ALA A 178 -24.76 5.74 -9.09
CA ALA A 178 -24.93 7.08 -9.66
C ALA A 178 -26.40 7.23 -10.06
N THR A 179 -27.14 8.01 -9.29
CA THR A 179 -28.53 8.32 -9.57
C THR A 179 -28.59 9.36 -10.68
N TRP A 180 -29.66 9.40 -11.45
CA TRP A 180 -29.92 10.47 -12.44
C TRP A 180 -29.77 11.88 -11.84
N LYS A 181 -30.01 12.04 -10.54
CA LYS A 181 -29.75 13.27 -9.79
C LYS A 181 -28.26 13.65 -9.73
N THR A 182 -27.35 12.69 -9.51
CA THR A 182 -25.89 12.91 -9.57
C THR A 182 -25.43 13.22 -10.99
N LEU A 183 -26.01 12.60 -12.02
CA LEU A 183 -25.74 12.94 -13.42
C LEU A 183 -26.20 14.36 -13.76
N GLY A 184 -27.43 14.73 -13.37
CA GLY A 184 -27.94 16.09 -13.54
C GLY A 184 -27.15 17.13 -12.76
N LEU A 185 -26.68 16.80 -11.55
CA LEU A 185 -25.81 17.66 -10.76
C LEU A 185 -24.47 17.87 -11.46
N LEU A 186 -23.81 16.79 -11.93
CA LEU A 186 -22.54 16.87 -12.66
C LEU A 186 -22.69 17.67 -13.95
N LEU A 187 -23.75 17.45 -14.74
CA LEU A 187 -24.04 18.25 -15.92
C LEU A 187 -24.27 19.72 -15.57
N SER A 188 -25.03 20.00 -14.51
CA SER A 188 -25.29 21.37 -14.07
C SER A 188 -24.03 22.08 -13.56
N ILE A 189 -23.08 21.36 -12.96
CA ILE A 189 -21.79 21.89 -12.52
C ILE A 189 -20.92 22.17 -13.75
N SER A 190 -20.86 21.24 -14.71
CA SER A 190 -20.15 21.44 -15.98
C SER A 190 -20.70 22.64 -16.76
N CYS A 191 -22.02 22.76 -16.89
CA CYS A 191 -22.67 23.90 -17.54
C CYS A 191 -22.43 25.21 -16.79
N ARG A 192 -22.51 25.22 -15.45
CA ARG A 192 -22.22 26.43 -14.66
C ARG A 192 -20.75 26.85 -14.75
N SER A 193 -19.81 25.91 -14.74
CA SER A 193 -18.38 26.23 -14.95
C SER A 193 -18.12 26.76 -16.36
N ALA A 194 -18.77 26.21 -17.38
CA ALA A 194 -18.64 26.67 -18.76
C ALA A 194 -19.23 28.08 -18.95
N TYR A 195 -20.41 28.35 -18.39
CA TYR A 195 -21.05 29.68 -18.44
C TYR A 195 -20.19 30.73 -17.71
N ARG A 196 -19.69 30.41 -16.51
CA ARG A 196 -18.87 31.31 -15.72
C ARG A 196 -17.51 31.58 -16.37
N MET A 197 -16.89 30.57 -17.00
CA MET A 197 -15.70 30.74 -17.84
C MET A 197 -15.98 31.61 -19.08
N GLY A 198 -17.12 31.41 -19.74
CA GLY A 198 -17.54 32.25 -20.86
C GLY A 198 -17.71 33.73 -20.48
N CYS A 199 -18.33 34.01 -19.34
CA CYS A 199 -18.49 35.37 -18.83
C CYS A 199 -17.16 36.02 -18.43
N VAL A 200 -16.22 35.27 -17.84
CA VAL A 200 -14.88 35.78 -17.49
C VAL A 200 -14.06 36.09 -18.75
N CYS A 201 -14.12 35.23 -19.78
CA CYS A 201 -13.47 35.48 -21.06
C CYS A 201 -14.08 36.67 -21.82
N ALA A 202 -15.39 36.93 -21.67
CA ALA A 202 -16.06 38.06 -22.31
C ALA A 202 -15.76 39.42 -21.63
N SER A 203 -15.38 39.43 -20.34
CA SER A 203 -15.20 40.66 -19.57
C SER A 203 -13.76 41.20 -19.58
N ARG A 204 -12.74 40.39 -19.88
CA ARG A 204 -11.34 40.84 -19.91
C ARG A 204 -10.57 40.10 -20.99
N ASN A 205 -10.04 40.86 -21.94
CA ASN A 205 -9.35 40.44 -23.16
C ASN A 205 -7.95 39.85 -22.86
N ASN A 206 -7.82 38.92 -21.91
CA ASN A 206 -6.54 38.31 -21.58
C ASN A 206 -6.69 36.85 -21.08
N SER A 207 -6.07 35.92 -21.80
CA SER A 207 -6.19 34.46 -21.65
C SER A 207 -5.50 33.87 -20.43
N GLU A 208 -4.73 34.67 -19.68
CA GLU A 208 -3.93 34.19 -18.54
C GLU A 208 -4.76 33.92 -17.26
N TRP A 209 -5.92 34.56 -17.10
CA TRP A 209 -6.76 34.43 -15.90
C TRP A 209 -7.58 33.14 -15.84
N ALA A 210 -7.71 32.42 -16.97
CA ALA A 210 -8.42 31.14 -17.06
C ALA A 210 -7.80 30.07 -16.13
N TYR A 211 -6.46 30.06 -16.01
CA TYR A 211 -5.73 29.06 -15.23
C TYR A 211 -5.85 29.29 -13.71
N LEU A 212 -5.86 30.56 -13.27
CA LEU A 212 -6.06 30.93 -11.86
C LEU A 212 -7.47 30.60 -11.37
N TYR A 213 -8.49 30.80 -12.21
CA TYR A 213 -9.88 30.45 -11.88
C TYR A 213 -10.10 28.93 -11.77
N PHE A 214 -9.49 28.14 -12.68
CA PHE A 214 -9.50 26.68 -12.57
C PHE A 214 -8.78 26.18 -11.31
N GLY A 215 -7.66 26.80 -10.93
CA GLY A 215 -6.90 26.43 -9.74
C GLY A 215 -7.67 26.61 -8.43
N VAL A 216 -8.36 27.74 -8.25
CA VAL A 216 -9.10 28.05 -7.02
C VAL A 216 -10.35 27.17 -6.86
N HIS A 217 -11.12 26.98 -7.93
CA HIS A 217 -12.34 26.14 -7.87
C HIS A 217 -12.05 24.64 -7.74
N TYR A 218 -10.93 24.15 -8.30
CA TYR A 218 -10.50 22.76 -8.11
C TYR A 218 -10.06 22.49 -6.67
N PHE A 219 -9.45 23.48 -5.99
CA PHE A 219 -9.01 23.37 -4.60
C PHE A 219 -10.20 23.37 -3.62
N GLU A 220 -11.22 24.20 -3.88
CA GLU A 220 -12.42 24.30 -3.05
C GLU A 220 -13.30 23.04 -3.14
N ALA A 221 -13.35 22.38 -4.31
CA ALA A 221 -14.02 21.08 -4.50
C ALA A 221 -13.28 19.88 -3.84
N LYS A 222 -12.02 20.07 -3.44
CA LYS A 222 -11.23 19.06 -2.70
C LYS A 222 -11.33 19.26 -1.19
N SER A 223 -11.50 20.50 -0.73
CA SER A 223 -11.72 20.89 0.67
C SER A 223 -12.99 20.26 1.27
N GLN A 224 -14.10 20.21 0.53
CA GLN A 224 -15.36 19.62 1.04
C GLN A 224 -15.35 18.08 1.17
N ARG A 225 -14.30 17.38 0.71
CA ARG A 225 -14.14 15.92 0.87
C ARG A 225 -13.35 15.51 2.13
N TYR A 226 -12.87 16.48 2.91
CA TYR A 226 -12.15 16.28 4.16
C TYR A 226 -12.68 17.22 5.24
N THR A 227 -13.89 16.96 5.71
CA THR A 227 -14.30 17.29 7.07
C THR A 227 -15.03 16.06 7.64
N PRO A 228 -14.82 15.73 8.93
CA PRO A 228 -15.11 14.41 9.51
C PRO A 228 -16.57 13.97 9.42
#